data_AF-A0A8I1LIC2-F1
#
_entry.id   AF-A0A8I1LIC2-F1
#
_cell.length_a   1.000
_cell.length_b   1.000
_cell.length_c   1.000
_cell.angle_alpha   90.00
_cell.angle_beta   90.00
_cell.angle_gamma   90.00
#
_symmetry.space_group_name_H-M   'P 1'
#
loop_
_entity.id
_entity.type
_entity.pdbx_description
1 polymer ?
#
loop_
_entity_poly.entity_id
_entity_poly.type
_entity_poly.pdbx_seq_one_letter_code
_entity_poly.pdbx_strand_id
1 'polypeptide(L)'
;MKNKVFKLLNIVAWIGEIYFVLMAIFYLIFLVAAVITPGTQGWIRQMMITPFFKVSNGPSAWMVIAVALIADIVMIVIVHYLQKMIVNLNQEKYFEQDNLQLLQRLLATVGIYTILNWVNVLLICVTGEFAKADQLSSEWVASSWNALIFLAIIYIIYLVFKSGLKLQQESDTFI
;
A
#
# COMPACT_ATOMS: atom_id res chain seq x y z
N MET A 1 -19.48 -17.73 -15.21
CA MET A 1 -19.02 -17.34 -13.86
C MET A 1 -17.67 -16.62 -13.84
N LYS A 2 -16.64 -17.08 -14.59
CA LYS A 2 -15.28 -16.47 -14.63
C LYS A 2 -15.26 -14.94 -14.83
N ASN A 3 -15.98 -14.42 -15.82
CA ASN A 3 -16.00 -12.98 -16.13
C ASN A 3 -16.64 -12.11 -15.01
N LYS A 4 -17.52 -12.70 -14.17
CA LYS A 4 -18.15 -11.97 -13.05
C LYS A 4 -17.16 -11.76 -11.89
N VAL A 5 -16.27 -12.73 -11.64
CA VAL A 5 -15.27 -12.64 -10.56
C VAL A 5 -14.22 -11.59 -10.88
N PHE A 6 -13.66 -11.59 -12.09
CA PHE A 6 -12.70 -10.56 -12.50
C PHE A 6 -13.32 -9.16 -12.54
N LYS A 7 -14.58 -9.04 -12.98
CA LYS A 7 -15.32 -7.78 -12.93
C LYS A 7 -15.50 -7.28 -11.49
N LEU A 8 -15.84 -8.17 -10.56
CA LEU A 8 -15.96 -7.82 -9.14
C LEU A 8 -14.61 -7.38 -8.56
N LEU A 9 -13.54 -8.14 -8.79
CA LEU A 9 -12.20 -7.79 -8.33
C LEU A 9 -11.74 -6.44 -8.87
N ASN A 10 -12.04 -6.14 -10.13
CA ASN A 10 -11.70 -4.86 -10.74
C ASN A 10 -12.48 -3.69 -10.09
N ILE A 11 -13.76 -3.88 -9.80
CA ILE A 11 -14.57 -2.88 -9.07
C ILE A 11 -14.02 -2.66 -7.66
N VAL A 12 -13.69 -3.74 -6.94
CA VAL A 12 -13.11 -3.65 -5.59
C VAL A 12 -11.77 -2.91 -5.62
N ALA A 13 -10.92 -3.22 -6.59
CA ALA A 13 -9.64 -2.53 -6.76
C ALA A 13 -9.84 -1.04 -7.08
N TRP A 14 -10.82 -0.69 -7.93
CA TRP A 14 -11.13 0.71 -8.24
C TRP A 14 -11.64 1.50 -7.03
N ILE A 15 -12.53 0.88 -6.23
CA ILE A 15 -12.99 1.47 -4.95
C ILE A 15 -11.81 1.68 -3.99
N GLY A 16 -10.92 0.69 -3.90
CA GLY A 16 -9.71 0.79 -3.09
C GLY A 16 -8.79 1.92 -3.53
N GLU A 17 -8.59 2.10 -4.84
CA GLU A 17 -7.79 3.19 -5.39
C GLU A 17 -8.36 4.56 -5.01
N ILE A 18 -9.68 4.76 -5.18
CA ILE A 18 -10.36 6.00 -4.79
C ILE A 18 -10.15 6.28 -3.30
N TYR A 19 -10.27 5.26 -2.45
CA TYR A 19 -10.03 5.40 -1.02
C TYR A 19 -8.61 5.90 -0.74
N PHE A 20 -7.57 5.30 -1.33
CA PHE A 20 -6.19 5.74 -1.13
C PHE A 20 -5.90 7.13 -1.70
N VAL A 21 -6.53 7.49 -2.83
CA VAL A 21 -6.44 8.85 -3.39
C VAL A 21 -7.05 9.88 -2.43
N LEU A 22 -8.22 9.59 -1.87
CA LEU A 22 -8.86 10.48 -0.89
C LEU A 22 -8.00 10.63 0.38
N MET A 23 -7.39 9.55 0.87
CA MET A 23 -6.49 9.61 2.03
C MET A 23 -5.21 10.40 1.73
N ALA A 24 -4.61 10.21 0.55
CA ALA A 24 -3.46 11.00 0.12
C ALA A 24 -3.79 12.51 0.03
N ILE A 25 -4.96 12.86 -0.54
CA ILE A 25 -5.43 14.25 -0.59
C ILE A 25 -5.61 14.80 0.82
N PHE A 26 -6.21 14.02 1.72
CA PHE A 26 -6.40 14.39 3.11
C PHE A 26 -5.06 14.72 3.78
N TYR A 27 -4.09 13.80 3.75
CA TYR A 27 -2.75 14.04 4.33
C TYR A 27 -2.02 15.23 3.69
N LEU A 28 -2.17 15.43 2.38
CA LEU A 28 -1.59 16.58 1.69
C LEU A 28 -2.16 17.89 2.22
N ILE A 29 -3.48 17.99 2.42
CA ILE A 29 -4.12 19.17 3.01
C ILE A 29 -3.54 19.47 4.40
N PHE A 30 -3.31 18.45 5.24
CA PHE A 30 -2.69 18.64 6.55
C PHE A 30 -1.27 19.20 6.46
N LEU A 31 -0.44 18.62 5.60
CA LEU A 31 0.94 19.09 5.42
C LEU A 31 0.98 20.54 4.92
N VAL A 32 0.12 20.89 3.96
CA VAL A 32 0.03 22.27 3.45
C VAL A 32 -0.44 23.23 4.54
N ALA A 33 -1.47 22.86 5.29
CA ALA A 33 -2.01 23.69 6.35
C ALA A 33 -1.06 23.86 7.54
N ALA A 34 -0.14 22.91 7.76
CA ALA A 34 0.97 23.01 8.71
C ALA A 34 1.96 24.13 8.38
N VAL A 35 2.25 24.31 7.09
CA VAL A 35 3.26 25.23 6.59
C VAL A 35 2.71 26.66 6.49
N ILE A 36 1.46 26.81 6.04
CA ILE A 36 0.93 28.12 5.63
C ILE A 36 0.40 28.96 6.79
N THR A 37 0.05 28.34 7.93
CA THR A 37 -0.68 29.06 8.99
C THR A 37 -0.08 28.81 10.37
N PRO A 38 0.74 29.75 10.88
CA PRO A 38 1.15 29.76 12.27
C PRO A 38 -0.09 30.04 13.15
N GLY A 39 -0.84 29.00 13.53
CA GLY A 39 -2.10 29.10 14.29
C GLY A 39 -3.18 28.08 13.91
N THR A 40 -3.12 27.50 12.71
CA THR A 40 -3.97 26.38 12.27
C THR A 40 -3.62 25.06 12.95
N GLN A 41 -2.69 25.06 13.88
CA GLN A 41 -2.38 23.87 14.66
C GLN A 41 -3.55 23.48 15.59
N GLY A 42 -4.38 24.45 16.04
CA GLY A 42 -5.50 24.19 16.97
C GLY A 42 -6.70 23.44 16.38
N TRP A 43 -7.25 23.91 15.24
CA TRP A 43 -8.36 23.24 14.53
C TRP A 43 -7.94 21.92 13.86
N ILE A 44 -6.72 21.84 13.29
CA ILE A 44 -6.13 20.59 12.77
C ILE A 44 -6.00 19.57 13.90
N ARG A 45 -5.53 19.99 15.07
CA ARG A 45 -5.52 19.16 16.27
C ARG A 45 -6.91 18.67 16.63
N GLN A 46 -7.96 19.48 16.58
CA GLN A 46 -9.33 19.01 16.85
C GLN A 46 -9.87 18.02 15.80
N MET A 47 -9.56 18.21 14.52
CA MET A 47 -9.95 17.27 13.46
C MET A 47 -9.14 15.96 13.53
N MET A 48 -7.89 16.02 13.98
CA MET A 48 -7.03 14.84 14.16
C MET A 48 -7.24 14.13 15.51
N ILE A 49 -7.77 14.80 16.54
CA ILE A 49 -8.27 14.16 17.77
C ILE A 49 -9.57 13.42 17.43
N THR A 50 -9.43 12.35 16.67
CA THR A 50 -10.21 11.14 16.90
C THR A 50 -9.70 10.50 18.20
N PRO A 51 -10.40 9.53 18.82
CA PRO A 51 -9.92 8.85 20.04
C PRO A 51 -8.59 8.07 19.89
N PHE A 52 -7.81 8.31 18.83
CA PHE A 52 -6.57 7.62 18.48
C PHE A 52 -5.32 8.51 18.46
N PHE A 53 -5.43 9.82 18.21
CA PHE A 53 -4.25 10.67 17.99
C PHE A 53 -4.19 11.86 18.97
N LYS A 54 -3.01 12.06 19.58
CA LYS A 54 -2.72 13.18 20.48
C LYS A 54 -1.58 14.01 19.88
N VAL A 55 -1.79 14.45 18.65
CA VAL A 55 -0.74 15.06 17.82
C VAL A 55 -0.19 16.32 18.50
N SER A 56 1.11 16.34 18.85
CA SER A 56 1.80 17.59 19.16
C SER A 56 2.17 18.30 17.86
N ASN A 57 2.42 19.60 17.97
CA ASN A 57 2.80 20.44 16.83
C ASN A 57 4.29 20.33 16.49
N GLY A 58 4.99 19.34 17.05
CA GLY A 58 6.40 19.12 16.81
C GLY A 58 6.68 18.72 15.35
N PRO A 59 7.90 18.99 14.84
CA PRO A 59 8.36 18.47 13.55
C PRO A 59 8.18 16.95 13.39
N SER A 60 8.21 16.21 14.50
CA SER A 60 7.94 14.78 14.64
C SER A 60 6.59 14.35 14.06
N ALA A 61 5.51 15.06 14.41
CA ALA A 61 4.16 14.72 13.96
C ALA A 61 3.98 14.90 12.45
N TRP A 62 4.55 15.97 11.90
CA TRP A 62 4.51 16.24 10.46
C TRP A 62 5.31 15.21 9.66
N MET A 63 6.39 14.68 10.23
CA MET A 63 7.16 13.60 9.65
C MET A 63 6.35 12.31 9.52
N VAL A 64 5.56 11.96 10.53
CA VAL A 64 4.65 10.80 10.52
C VAL A 64 3.57 10.96 9.43
N ILE A 65 2.96 12.14 9.33
CA ILE A 65 1.96 12.45 8.28
C ILE A 65 2.60 12.37 6.89
N ALA A 66 3.83 12.87 6.72
CA ALA A 66 4.54 12.80 5.44
C ALA A 66 4.85 11.36 5.02
N VAL A 67 5.29 10.50 5.95
CA VAL A 67 5.52 9.08 5.67
C VAL A 67 4.20 8.37 5.33
N ALA A 68 3.11 8.67 6.04
CA ALA A 68 1.79 8.13 5.74
C ALA A 68 1.31 8.52 4.33
N LEU A 69 1.50 9.78 3.91
CA LEU A 69 1.19 10.23 2.56
C LEU A 69 1.97 9.44 1.49
N ILE A 70 3.28 9.25 1.70
CA ILE A 70 4.11 8.47 0.78
C ILE A 70 3.62 7.02 0.71
N ALA A 71 3.24 6.42 1.85
CA ALA A 71 2.70 5.07 1.90
C ALA A 71 1.39 4.94 1.10
N ASP A 72 0.48 5.91 1.18
CA ASP A 72 -0.75 5.92 0.38
C ASP A 72 -0.49 6.06 -1.11
N ILE A 73 0.48 6.89 -1.51
CA ILE A 73 0.91 6.99 -2.92
C ILE A 73 1.41 5.63 -3.41
N VAL A 74 2.20 4.92 -2.59
CA VAL A 74 2.67 3.57 -2.90
C VAL A 74 1.49 2.59 -3.00
N MET A 75 0.47 2.68 -2.15
CA MET A 75 -0.74 1.85 -2.24
C MET A 75 -1.53 2.09 -3.53
N ILE A 76 -1.65 3.33 -4.00
CA ILE A 76 -2.27 3.64 -5.30
C ILE A 76 -1.53 2.89 -6.42
N VAL A 77 -0.19 2.89 -6.41
CA VAL A 77 0.63 2.16 -7.37
C VAL A 77 0.41 0.64 -7.29
N ILE A 78 0.33 0.08 -6.07
CA ILE A 78 0.03 -1.35 -5.84
C ILE A 78 -1.32 -1.72 -6.45
N VAL A 79 -2.36 -0.94 -6.16
CA VAL A 79 -3.71 -1.17 -6.65
C VAL A 79 -3.77 -1.09 -8.18
N HIS A 80 -3.07 -0.12 -8.78
CA HIS A 80 -2.96 0.00 -10.24
C HIS A 80 -2.32 -1.24 -10.88
N TYR A 81 -1.26 -1.78 -10.30
CA TYR A 81 -0.66 -3.03 -10.79
C TYR A 81 -1.60 -4.23 -10.66
N LEU A 82 -2.35 -4.31 -9.55
CA LEU A 82 -3.37 -5.35 -9.36
C LEU A 82 -4.49 -5.24 -10.39
N GLN A 83 -4.98 -4.04 -10.70
CA GLN A 83 -5.98 -3.83 -11.75
C GLN A 83 -5.47 -4.29 -13.11
N LYS A 84 -4.24 -3.92 -13.49
CA LYS A 84 -3.63 -4.39 -14.74
C LYS A 84 -3.53 -5.91 -14.80
N MET A 85 -3.11 -6.55 -13.72
CA MET A 85 -3.08 -8.01 -13.60
C MET A 85 -4.48 -8.61 -13.77
N ILE A 86 -5.50 -8.06 -13.10
CA ILE A 86 -6.89 -8.52 -13.21
C ILE A 86 -7.39 -8.42 -14.66
N VAL A 87 -7.10 -7.31 -15.34
CA VAL A 87 -7.49 -7.10 -16.75
C VAL A 87 -6.79 -8.11 -17.66
N ASN A 88 -5.48 -8.33 -17.50
CA ASN A 88 -4.73 -9.28 -18.30
C ASN A 88 -5.25 -10.73 -18.10
N LEU A 89 -5.50 -11.13 -16.86
CA LEU A 89 -6.07 -12.44 -16.53
C LEU A 89 -7.49 -12.60 -17.11
N ASN A 90 -8.30 -11.55 -17.12
CA ASN A 90 -9.63 -11.58 -17.73
C ASN A 90 -9.58 -11.68 -19.27
N GLN A 91 -8.49 -11.21 -19.88
CA GLN A 91 -8.21 -11.35 -21.32
C GLN A 91 -7.50 -12.68 -21.64
N GLU A 92 -7.38 -13.59 -20.68
CA GLU A 92 -6.71 -14.89 -20.83
C GLU A 92 -5.22 -14.79 -21.18
N LYS A 93 -4.61 -13.62 -20.96
CA LYS A 93 -3.17 -13.41 -21.05
C LYS A 93 -2.57 -13.85 -19.72
N TYR A 94 -2.28 -15.15 -19.58
CA TYR A 94 -1.79 -15.72 -18.32
C TYR A 94 -0.26 -15.66 -18.22
N PHE A 95 0.44 -16.45 -19.05
CA PHE A 95 1.90 -16.57 -19.05
C PHE A 95 2.52 -15.64 -20.10
N GLU A 96 2.38 -14.33 -19.88
CA GLU A 96 3.00 -13.29 -20.70
C GLU A 96 4.12 -12.61 -19.94
N GLN A 97 5.16 -12.18 -20.65
CA GLN A 97 6.30 -11.49 -20.06
C GLN A 97 5.87 -10.21 -19.31
N ASP A 98 4.85 -9.53 -19.82
CA ASP A 98 4.26 -8.34 -19.20
C ASP A 98 3.69 -8.64 -17.81
N ASN A 99 3.04 -9.79 -17.62
CA ASN A 99 2.50 -10.19 -16.31
C ASN A 99 3.62 -10.54 -15.32
N LEU A 100 4.69 -11.16 -15.80
CA LEU A 100 5.85 -11.44 -14.96
C LEU A 100 6.49 -10.14 -14.47
N GLN A 101 6.62 -9.14 -15.34
CA GLN A 101 7.10 -7.81 -14.98
C GLN A 101 6.16 -7.11 -14.00
N LEU A 102 4.84 -7.21 -14.18
CA LEU A 102 3.85 -6.66 -13.25
C LEU A 102 3.97 -7.31 -11.86
N LEU A 103 4.11 -8.63 -11.78
CA LEU A 103 4.33 -9.33 -10.50
C LEU A 103 5.64 -8.91 -9.83
N GLN A 104 6.73 -8.75 -10.60
CA GLN A 104 8.01 -8.29 -10.06
C GLN A 104 7.91 -6.86 -9.50
N ARG A 105 7.24 -5.96 -10.23
CA ARG A 105 7.00 -4.59 -9.76
C ARG A 105 6.10 -4.59 -8.52
N LEU A 106 5.04 -5.38 -8.52
CA LEU A 106 4.14 -5.54 -7.38
C LEU A 106 4.91 -6.00 -6.13
N LEU A 107 5.76 -7.03 -6.26
CA LEU A 107 6.59 -7.52 -5.16
C LEU A 107 7.48 -6.40 -4.58
N ALA A 108 8.18 -5.66 -5.46
CA ALA A 108 9.05 -4.55 -5.04
C ALA A 108 8.25 -3.45 -4.35
N THR A 109 7.10 -3.05 -4.91
CA THR A 109 6.26 -1.97 -4.38
C THR A 109 5.62 -2.34 -3.05
N VAL A 110 5.15 -3.59 -2.88
CA VAL A 110 4.65 -4.10 -1.59
C VAL A 110 5.78 -4.13 -0.55
N GLY A 111 7.00 -4.48 -0.96
CA GLY A 111 8.19 -4.42 -0.10
C GLY A 111 8.48 -3.00 0.40
N ILE A 112 8.46 -2.03 -0.51
CA ILE A 112 8.61 -0.59 -0.18
C ILE A 112 7.51 -0.15 0.79
N TYR A 113 6.25 -0.50 0.51
CA TYR A 113 5.12 -0.17 1.39
C TYR A 113 5.31 -0.75 2.80
N THR A 114 5.79 -1.99 2.90
CA THR A 114 6.03 -2.68 4.18
C THR A 114 7.08 -1.93 5.00
N ILE A 115 8.19 -1.54 4.37
CA ILE A 115 9.25 -0.76 5.01
C ILE A 115 8.72 0.61 5.45
N LEU A 116 7.97 1.32 4.60
CA LEU A 116 7.37 2.61 4.95
C LEU A 116 6.46 2.50 6.16
N ASN A 117 5.63 1.45 6.24
CA ASN A 117 4.75 1.22 7.38
C ASN A 117 5.54 0.97 8.67
N TRP A 118 6.63 0.19 8.60
CA TRP A 118 7.53 -0.01 9.75
C TRP A 118 8.20 1.30 10.20
N VAL A 119 8.71 2.10 9.26
CA VAL A 119 9.27 3.43 9.56
C VAL A 119 8.23 4.31 10.23
N ASN A 120 6.99 4.30 9.71
CA ASN A 120 5.92 5.13 10.26
C ASN A 120 5.61 4.76 11.73
N VAL A 121 5.50 3.46 12.03
CA VAL A 121 5.27 3.00 13.41
C VAL A 121 6.46 3.29 14.32
N LEU A 122 7.69 3.12 13.85
CA LEU A 122 8.87 3.50 14.62
C LEU A 122 8.87 5.00 14.95
N LEU A 123 8.52 5.86 13.99
CA LEU A 123 8.39 7.30 14.24
C LEU A 123 7.30 7.58 15.28
N ILE A 124 6.14 6.93 15.19
CA ILE A 124 5.06 7.04 16.18
C ILE A 124 5.55 6.67 17.59
N CYS A 125 6.26 5.56 17.72
CA CYS A 125 6.77 5.07 19.02
C CYS A 125 7.87 5.97 19.59
N VAL A 126 8.84 6.39 18.77
CA VAL A 126 9.98 7.21 19.22
C VAL A 126 9.54 8.61 19.62
N THR A 127 8.55 9.17 18.92
CA THR A 127 8.12 10.55 19.15
C THR A 127 7.11 10.68 20.28
N GLY A 128 6.42 9.59 20.66
CA GLY A 128 5.43 9.62 21.74
C GLY A 128 4.19 10.47 21.44
N GLU A 129 4.02 10.86 20.17
CA GLU A 129 3.00 11.82 19.69
C GLU A 129 1.58 11.23 19.65
N PHE A 130 1.42 9.97 20.05
CA PHE A 130 0.19 9.21 19.84
C PHE A 130 -0.22 8.50 21.13
N ALA A 131 -1.40 8.86 21.65
CA ALA A 131 -1.92 8.44 22.95
C ALA A 131 -2.14 6.93 23.12
N LYS A 132 -2.02 6.14 22.05
CA LYS A 132 -2.25 4.69 22.02
C LYS A 132 -1.07 3.90 21.46
N ALA A 133 0.16 4.41 21.58
CA ALA A 133 1.38 3.73 21.12
C ALA A 133 1.47 2.26 21.59
N ASP A 134 1.02 1.97 22.82
CA ASP A 134 1.00 0.60 23.35
C ASP A 134 -0.01 -0.32 22.64
N GLN A 135 -1.19 0.18 22.25
CA GLN A 135 -2.17 -0.59 21.45
C GLN A 135 -1.72 -0.77 20.01
N LEU A 136 -0.99 0.21 19.47
CA LEU A 136 -0.34 0.12 18.17
C LEU A 136 0.69 -1.01 18.11
N SER A 137 1.35 -1.36 19.22
CA SER A 137 2.40 -2.38 19.22
C SER A 137 1.90 -3.79 18.86
N SER A 138 0.77 -4.24 19.42
CA SER A 138 0.23 -5.58 19.17
C SER A 138 -0.42 -5.69 17.79
N GLU A 139 -1.16 -4.66 17.38
CA GLU A 139 -1.73 -4.55 16.03
C GLU A 139 -0.64 -4.45 14.96
N TRP A 140 0.46 -3.77 15.26
CA TRP A 140 1.61 -3.65 14.36
C TRP A 140 2.35 -4.96 14.17
N VAL A 141 2.58 -5.74 15.24
CA VAL A 141 3.22 -7.06 15.11
C VAL A 141 2.38 -7.96 14.21
N ALA A 142 1.06 -8.01 14.44
CA ALA A 142 0.15 -8.78 13.59
C ALA A 142 0.14 -8.26 12.14
N SER A 143 0.05 -6.94 11.94
CA SER A 143 0.08 -6.32 10.61
C SER A 143 1.39 -6.59 9.87
N SER A 144 2.52 -6.59 10.58
CA SER A 144 3.84 -6.86 10.01
C SER A 144 3.95 -8.31 9.55
N TRP A 145 3.45 -9.25 10.36
CA TRP A 145 3.43 -10.66 9.98
C TRP A 145 2.54 -10.91 8.76
N ASN A 146 1.36 -10.26 8.72
CA ASN A 146 0.47 -10.32 7.56
C ASN A 146 1.13 -9.77 6.29
N ALA A 147 1.88 -8.68 6.38
CA ALA A 147 2.60 -8.10 5.25
C ALA A 147 3.70 -9.04 4.72
N LEU A 148 4.46 -9.69 5.62
CA LEU A 148 5.49 -10.66 5.24
C LEU A 148 4.88 -11.92 4.60
N ILE A 149 3.78 -12.43 5.15
CA ILE A 149 3.05 -13.54 4.53
C ILE A 149 2.54 -13.15 3.14
N PHE A 150 1.99 -11.95 3.00
CA PHE A 150 1.49 -11.46 1.71
C PHE A 150 2.63 -11.33 0.67
N LEU A 151 3.79 -10.82 1.08
CA LEU A 151 4.99 -10.81 0.24
C LEU A 151 5.42 -12.21 -0.19
N ALA A 152 5.43 -13.17 0.73
CA ALA A 152 5.76 -14.56 0.43
C ALA A 152 4.78 -15.17 -0.58
N ILE A 153 3.48 -14.89 -0.44
CA ILE A 153 2.45 -15.34 -1.39
C ILE A 153 2.70 -14.76 -2.78
N ILE A 154 2.94 -13.45 -2.89
CA ILE A 154 3.24 -12.81 -4.19
C ILE A 154 4.51 -13.40 -4.79
N TYR A 155 5.53 -13.66 -3.97
CA TYR A 155 6.78 -14.26 -4.43
C TYR A 155 6.57 -15.68 -4.99
N ILE A 156 5.77 -16.51 -4.31
CA ILE A 156 5.41 -17.84 -4.79
C ILE A 156 4.67 -17.73 -6.13
N ILE A 157 3.70 -16.83 -6.25
CA ILE A 157 2.96 -16.59 -7.51
C ILE A 157 3.94 -16.17 -8.62
N TYR A 158 4.88 -15.28 -8.34
CA TYR A 158 5.93 -14.89 -9.27
C TYR A 158 6.76 -16.10 -9.75
N LEU A 159 7.18 -17.00 -8.86
CA LEU A 159 7.93 -18.20 -9.23
C LEU A 159 7.11 -19.15 -10.11
N VAL A 160 5.81 -19.28 -9.85
CA VAL A 160 4.90 -20.09 -10.68
C VAL A 160 4.79 -19.49 -12.08
N PHE A 161 4.59 -18.18 -12.20
CA PHE A 161 4.53 -17.50 -13.51
C PHE A 161 5.85 -17.62 -14.28
N LYS A 162 6.98 -17.43 -13.59
CA LYS A 162 8.32 -17.56 -14.18
C LYS A 162 8.56 -18.96 -14.73
N SER A 163 8.21 -19.98 -13.94
CA SER A 163 8.37 -21.39 -14.35
C SER A 163 7.43 -21.74 -15.50
N GLY A 164 6.18 -21.25 -15.48
CA GLY A 164 5.21 -21.47 -16.56
C GLY A 164 5.67 -20.87 -17.89
N LEU A 165 6.17 -19.62 -17.87
CA LEU A 165 6.77 -18.97 -19.05
C LEU A 165 7.94 -19.77 -19.63
N LYS A 166 8.82 -20.29 -18.77
CA LYS A 166 9.95 -21.10 -19.20
C LYS A 166 9.50 -22.40 -19.88
N LEU A 167 8.52 -23.10 -19.29
CA LEU A 167 7.97 -24.33 -19.87
C LEU A 167 7.30 -24.09 -21.22
N GLN A 168 6.60 -22.97 -21.39
CA GLN A 168 6.00 -22.59 -22.66
C GLN A 168 7.06 -22.35 -23.74
N GLN A 169 8.10 -21.59 -23.41
CA GLN A 169 9.22 -21.34 -24.33
C GLN A 169 9.93 -22.64 -24.74
N GLU A 170 10.18 -23.54 -23.79
CA GLU A 170 10.76 -24.85 -24.09
C GLU A 170 9.86 -25.65 -25.03
N SER A 171 8.56 -25.73 -24.74
CA SER A 171 7.59 -26.41 -25.61
C SER A 171 7.54 -25.83 -27.03
N ASP A 172 7.56 -24.51 -27.17
CA ASP A 172 7.51 -23.83 -28.47
C ASP A 172 8.80 -24.05 -29.28
N THR A 173 9.94 -24.35 -28.63
CA THR A 173 11.19 -24.71 -29.32
C THR A 173 11.29 -26.16 -29.77
N PHE A 174 10.41 -27.05 -29.29
CA PHE A 174 10.38 -28.47 -29.68
C PHE A 174 9.45 -28.76 -30.87
N ILE A 175 8.61 -27.81 -31.27
CA ILE A 175 7.72 -27.87 -32.45
C ILE A 175 8.44 -27.27 -33.66
#